data_AF-A0A7D5RBH4-F1
#
_entry.id   AF-A0A7D5RBH4-F1
#
_cell.length_a   1.000
_cell.length_b   1.000
_cell.length_c   1.000
_cell.angle_alpha   90.00
_cell.angle_beta   90.00
_cell.angle_gamma   90.00
#
_symmetry.space_group_name_H-M   'P 1'
#
loop_
_entity.id
_entity.type
_entity.pdbx_description
1 polymer ?
#
loop_
_entity_poly.entity_id
_entity_poly.type
_entity_poly.pdbx_seq_one_letter_code
_entity_poly.pdbx_strand_id
1 'polypeptide(L)' 'MTLFCKQCNERRLPIVFAKDKAPLWLCEKCENFADGVDTIIRELTKEEKEEMKKKLDDFEKDAVQTGEKLSRRKGVN' A
#
# COMPACT_ATOMS: atom_id res chain seq x y z
N MET A 1 -13.65 10.75 5.81
CA MET A 1 -12.57 9.76 6.00
C MET A 1 -12.58 8.82 4.82
N THR A 2 -11.46 8.70 4.13
CA THR A 2 -11.25 8.02 2.84
C THR A 2 -10.97 6.53 2.94
N LEU A 3 -11.22 5.95 4.13
CA LEU A 3 -10.79 4.59 4.48
C LEU A 3 -11.50 3.53 3.64
N PHE A 4 -12.71 3.79 3.17
CA PHE A 4 -13.49 2.87 2.35
C PHE A 4 -13.78 3.48 0.99
N CYS A 5 -13.73 2.64 -0.05
CA CYS A 5 -14.06 3.06 -1.40
C CYS A 5 -15.57 3.30 -1.54
N LYS A 6 -15.97 4.47 -2.07
CA LYS A 6 -17.39 4.79 -2.33
C LYS A 6 -18.09 3.83 -3.28
N GLN A 7 -17.35 3.17 -4.17
CA GLN A 7 -17.92 2.30 -5.20
C GLN A 7 -18.12 0.85 -4.73
N CYS A 8 -17.19 0.31 -3.96
CA CYS A 8 -17.17 -1.11 -3.61
C CYS A 8 -17.10 -1.40 -2.11
N ASN A 9 -17.03 -0.36 -1.28
CA ASN A 9 -16.92 -0.41 0.18
C ASN A 9 -15.71 -1.21 0.73
N GLU A 10 -14.74 -1.54 -0.13
CA GLU A 10 -13.48 -2.14 0.29
C GLU A 10 -12.58 -1.11 0.97
N ARG A 11 -11.71 -1.60 1.85
CA ARG A 11 -10.70 -0.78 2.51
C ARG A 11 -9.71 -0.23 1.49
N ARG A 12 -9.39 1.06 1.60
CA ARG A 12 -8.33 1.71 0.84
C ARG A 12 -7.00 1.68 1.59
N LEU A 13 -5.92 1.60 0.83
CA LEU A 13 -4.55 1.64 1.34
C LEU A 13 -3.92 3.01 1.06
N PRO A 14 -3.28 3.65 2.05
CA PRO A 14 -2.54 4.88 1.82
C PRO A 14 -1.24 4.58 1.06
N ILE A 15 -1.05 5.25 -0.07
CA ILE A 15 0.15 5.18 -0.90
C ILE A 15 0.86 6.54 -0.84
N VAL A 16 2.10 6.53 -0.36
CA VAL A 16 2.96 7.72 -0.25
C VAL A 16 3.97 7.70 -1.39
N PHE A 17 3.83 8.65 -2.32
CA PHE A 17 4.73 8.75 -3.47
C PHE A 17 6.00 9.55 -3.17
N ALA A 18 5.96 10.49 -2.23
CA ALA A 18 7.08 11.30 -1.82
C ALA A 18 6.93 11.74 -0.36
N LYS A 19 8.05 11.96 0.33
CA LYS A 19 8.10 12.30 1.77
C LYS A 19 7.27 13.54 2.13
N ASP A 20 7.22 14.53 1.23
CA ASP A 20 6.56 15.81 1.49
C ASP A 20 5.18 15.92 0.84
N LYS A 21 4.66 14.83 0.26
CA LYS A 21 3.34 14.80 -0.38
C LYS A 21 2.34 14.07 0.50
N ALA A 22 1.10 14.57 0.52
CA ALA A 22 0.00 13.87 1.16
C ALA A 22 -0.20 12.48 0.51
N PRO A 23 -0.54 11.44 1.29
CA PRO A 23 -0.84 10.12 0.75
C PRO A 23 -2.09 10.16 -0.11
N LEU A 24 -2.08 9.38 -1.19
CA LEU A 24 -3.30 9.03 -1.92
C LEU A 24 -3.84 7.70 -1.41
N TRP A 25 -5.15 7.52 -1.46
CA TRP A 25 -5.84 6.33 -0.98
C TRP A 25 -6.20 5.45 -2.17
N LEU A 26 -5.51 4.32 -2.32
CA LEU A 26 -5.76 3.35 -3.38
C LEU A 26 -6.83 2.35 -2.95
N CYS A 27 -7.84 2.15 -3.79
CA CYS A 27 -8.68 0.95 -3.74
C CYS A 27 -8.12 -0.09 -4.71
N GLU A 28 -7.70 -1.25 -4.20
CA GLU A 28 -7.13 -2.32 -5.05
C GLU A 28 -8.18 -3.02 -5.92
N LYS A 29 -9.45 -3.02 -5.49
CA LYS A 29 -10.55 -3.66 -6.23
C LYS A 29 -11.08 -2.80 -7.39
N CYS A 30 -11.19 -1.49 -7.17
CA CYS A 30 -11.64 -0.55 -8.20
C CYS A 30 -10.49 0.13 -8.93
N GLU A 31 -9.25 -0.15 -8.52
CA GLU A 31 -8.03 0.41 -9.10
C GLU A 31 -8.07 1.95 -9.20
N ASN A 32 -8.58 2.63 -8.16
CA ASN A 32 -8.69 4.09 -8.13
C ASN A 32 -8.00 4.73 -6.93
N PHE A 33 -7.46 5.92 -7.17
CA PHE A 33 -6.87 6.78 -6.15
C PHE A 33 -7.85 7.86 -5.71
N ALA A 34 -7.94 8.05 -4.41
CA ALA A 34 -8.63 9.18 -3.80
C ALA A 34 -7.71 10.08 -2.98
N ASP A 35 -8.06 11.35 -2.86
CA ASP A 35 -7.38 12.30 -1.98
C ASP A 35 -7.77 12.11 -0.51
N GLY A 36 -7.33 13.00 0.39
CA GLY A 36 -7.74 13.02 1.80
C GLY A 36 -9.20 13.42 2.06
N VAL A 37 -9.91 13.90 1.04
CA VAL A 37 -11.30 14.39 1.11
C VAL A 37 -12.29 13.38 0.51
N ASP A 38 -11.79 12.24 0.03
CA ASP A 38 -12.57 11.15 -0.59
C ASP A 38 -13.09 11.49 -2.00
N THR A 39 -12.31 12.29 -2.71
CA THR A 39 -12.50 12.59 -4.14
C THR A 39 -11.65 11.63 -4.96
N ILE A 40 -12.25 10.92 -5.92
CA ILE A 40 -11.51 10.07 -6.87
C ILE A 40 -10.78 11.00 -7.84
N ILE A 41 -9.45 10.93 -7.87
CA ILE A 41 -8.60 11.81 -8.68
C ILE A 41 -8.25 11.16 -10.01
N ARG A 42 -7.92 9.86 -9.98
CA ARG A 42 -7.49 9.08 -11.14
C ARG A 42 -7.55 7.58 -10.87
N GLU A 43 -7.44 6.80 -11.94
CA GLU A 43 -7.26 5.36 -11.90
C GLU A 43 -5.77 4.98 -11.83
N LEU A 44 -5.50 3.78 -11.32
CA LEU A 44 -4.19 3.14 -11.31
C LEU A 44 -3.87 2.66 -12.72
N THR A 45 -2.72 3.06 -13.25
CA THR A 45 -2.34 2.63 -14.60
C THR A 45 -1.76 1.21 -14.57
N LYS A 46 -1.78 0.53 -15.73
CA LYS A 46 -1.17 -0.80 -15.87
C LYS A 46 0.33 -0.78 -15.55
N GLU A 47 1.03 0.26 -15.98
CA GLU A 47 2.46 0.44 -15.73
C GLU A 47 2.75 0.58 -14.23
N GLU A 48 1.99 1.41 -13.51
CA GLU A 48 2.13 1.55 -12.05
C GLU A 48 1.86 0.23 -11.32
N LYS A 49 0.88 -0.55 -11.79
CA LYS A 49 0.56 -1.86 -11.23
C LYS A 49 1.72 -2.85 -11.42
N GLU A 50 2.35 -2.86 -12.59
CA GLU A 50 3.52 -3.69 -12.86
C GLU A 50 4.72 -3.26 -12.02
N GLU A 51 4.96 -1.96 -11.85
CA GLU A 51 6.02 -1.45 -10.99
C GLU A 51 5.81 -1.84 -9.52
N MET A 52 4.58 -1.72 -9.00
CA MET A 52 4.28 -2.14 -7.63
C MET A 52 4.47 -3.64 -7.45
N LYS A 53 4.08 -4.45 -8.44
CA LYS A 53 4.29 -5.90 -8.40
C LYS A 53 5.77 -6.26 -8.40
N LYS A 54 6.59 -5.63 -9.26
CA LYS A 54 8.05 -5.83 -9.28
C LYS A 54 8.68 -5.48 -7.92
N LYS A 55 8.29 -4.36 -7.32
CA LYS A 55 8.78 -3.95 -5.99
C LYS A 55 8.43 -4.97 -4.90
N LEU A 56 7.24 -5.57 -4.97
CA LEU A 56 6.85 -6.64 -4.05
C LEU A 56 7.69 -7.90 -4.27
N ASP A 57 7.84 -8.33 -5.52
CA ASP A 57 8.66 -9.50 -5.87
C ASP A 57 10.13 -9.32 -5.43
N ASP A 58 10.68 -8.12 -5.59
CA ASP A 58 12.05 -7.80 -5.16
C ASP A 58 12.16 -7.77 -3.63
N PHE A 59 11.18 -7.17 -2.94
CA PHE A 59 11.13 -7.20 -1.48
C PHE A 59 11.04 -8.62 -0.92
N GLU A 60 10.22 -9.50 -1.53
CA GLU A 60 10.11 -10.90 -1.11
C GLU A 60 11.43 -11.66 -1.29
N LYS A 61 12.12 -11.45 -2.41
CA LYS A 61 13.44 -12.07 -2.65
C LYS A 61 14.49 -11.59 -1.65
N ASP A 62 14.50 -10.29 -1.33
CA ASP A 62 15.43 -9.69 -0.38
C ASP A 62 15.13 -10.15 1.06
N ALA A 63 13.85 -10.20 1.45
CA ALA A 63 13.42 -10.61 2.78
C ALA A 63 13.78 -12.08 3.07
N VAL A 64 13.73 -12.96 2.06
CA VAL A 64 14.12 -14.37 2.20
C VAL A 64 15.62 -14.53 2.52
N GLN A 65 16.48 -13.55 2.21
CA GLN A 65 17.92 -13.65 2.49
C GLN A 65 18.28 -13.43 3.97
N THR A 66 17.39 -12.84 4.77
CA THR A 66 17.62 -12.61 6.21
C THR A 66 16.83 -13.62 7.04
N GLY A 67 17.20 -14.90 6.92
CA GLY A 67 16.62 -16.02 7.70
C GLY A 67 16.92 -15.98 9.21
N GLU A 68 17.27 -14.83 9.77
CA GLU A 68 17.47 -14.67 11.21
C GLU A 68 16.11 -14.67 11.89
N LYS A 69 15.77 -15.79 12.53
CA LYS A 69 14.51 -15.94 13.27
C LYS A 69 14.45 -14.87 14.35
N LEU A 70 13.55 -13.88 14.17
CA LEU A 70 13.22 -12.88 15.18
C LEU A 70 12.79 -13.60 16.47
N SER A 71 13.71 -13.72 17.43
CA SER A 71 13.38 -14.31 18.73
C SER A 71 12.51 -13.33 19.51
N ARG A 72 11.35 -13.80 19.98
CA ARG A 72 10.47 -13.02 20.85
C ARG A 72 11.25 -12.73 22.14
N ARG A 73 11.50 -11.45 22.45
CA ARG A 73 12.07 -11.07 23.75
C ARG A 73 11.12 -11.58 24.84
N LYS A 74 11.63 -12.43 25.74
CA LYS A 74 10.88 -12.82 26.94
C LYS A 74 10.65 -11.55 27.76
N GLY A 75 9.39 -11.27 28.10
CA GLY A 75 9.03 -10.12 28.92
C GLY A 75 9.81 -10.15 30.23
N VAL A 76 10.31 -8.99 30.66
CA VAL A 76 10.89 -8.81 31.99
C VAL A 76 9.72 -8.83 32.97
N ASN A 77 9.78 -9.75 33.94
CA ASN A 77 8.81 -9.86 35.03
C ASN A 77 9.07 -8.77 36.07
#